data_AF-A0A8J2Q2Q5-F1
#
_entry.id   AF-A0A8J2Q2Q5-F1
#
_cell.length_a   1.000
_cell.length_b   1.000
_cell.length_c   1.000
_cell.angle_alpha   90.00
_cell.angle_beta   90.00
_cell.angle_gamma   90.00
#
_symmetry.space_group_name_H-M   'P 1'
#
loop_
_entity.id
_entity.type
_entity.pdbx_description
1 polymer ?
#
loop_
_entity_poly.entity_id
_entity_poly.type
_entity_poly.pdbx_seq_one_letter_code
_entity_poly.pdbx_strand_id
1 'polypeptide(L)'
;MICYGVADAISSISFGPIIKSFGRMPVFILGAVINLAVIITMFLWLPSSDEMWILYFLAALWGIADGIWQCEINAFYGILFPNNEEAAFSNYRLWESLGFVIAYVNTNFLCIDAKLYLLLAIIILGMLGYFVIEYLESKKNRTSKD
;
A
#
# COMPACT_ATOMS: atom_id res chain seq x y z
N MET A 1 -17.19 2.20 -4.79
CA MET A 1 -16.26 2.20 -5.95
C MET A 1 -15.97 3.59 -6.50
N ILE A 2 -16.96 4.46 -6.78
CA ILE A 2 -16.68 5.81 -7.32
C ILE A 2 -15.86 6.68 -6.34
N CYS A 3 -16.29 6.76 -5.07
CA CYS A 3 -15.58 7.55 -4.06
C CYS A 3 -14.13 7.10 -3.86
N TYR A 4 -13.92 5.78 -3.78
CA TYR A 4 -12.61 5.15 -3.77
C TYR A 4 -11.75 5.58 -4.96
N GLY A 5 -12.26 5.39 -6.20
CA GLY A 5 -11.50 5.68 -7.41
C GLY A 5 -11.18 7.16 -7.60
N VAL A 6 -12.07 8.06 -7.18
CA VAL A 6 -11.80 9.51 -7.20
C VAL A 6 -10.70 9.86 -6.20
N ALA A 7 -10.77 9.34 -4.98
CA ALA A 7 -9.77 9.57 -3.95
C ALA A 7 -8.40 9.01 -4.38
N ASP A 8 -8.38 7.80 -4.95
CA ASP A 8 -7.19 7.17 -5.52
C ASP A 8 -6.58 8.03 -6.65
N ALA A 9 -7.36 8.47 -7.62
CA ALA A 9 -6.87 9.30 -8.72
C ALA A 9 -6.27 10.63 -8.22
N ILE A 10 -6.96 11.31 -7.29
CA ILE A 10 -6.46 12.56 -6.69
C ILE A 10 -5.16 12.31 -5.93
N SER A 11 -5.09 11.22 -5.16
CA SER A 11 -3.92 10.86 -4.39
C SER A 11 -2.73 10.56 -5.30
N SER A 12 -2.91 9.77 -6.35
CA SER A 12 -1.86 9.39 -7.29
C SER A 12 -1.22 10.61 -7.97
N ILE A 13 -2.02 11.62 -8.33
CA ILE A 13 -1.52 12.87 -8.91
C ILE A 13 -0.76 13.70 -7.86
N SER A 14 -1.28 13.74 -6.64
CA SER A 14 -0.76 14.60 -5.57
C SER A 14 0.53 14.05 -4.96
N PHE A 15 0.66 12.73 -4.81
CA PHE A 15 1.79 12.13 -4.10
C PHE A 15 3.09 12.17 -4.92
N GLY A 16 3.04 12.13 -6.26
CA GLY A 16 4.24 12.29 -7.10
C GLY A 16 5.16 13.46 -6.72
N PRO A 17 4.67 14.72 -6.64
CA PRO A 17 5.47 15.86 -6.20
C PRO A 17 5.77 15.88 -4.68
N ILE A 18 4.89 15.32 -3.84
CA ILE A 18 5.11 15.25 -2.38
C ILE A 18 6.32 14.37 -2.06
N ILE A 19 6.46 13.24 -2.74
CA ILE A 19 7.57 12.29 -2.57
C ILE A 19 8.91 12.95 -2.89
N LYS A 20 8.96 13.79 -3.93
CA LYS A 20 10.15 14.56 -4.29
C LYS A 20 10.56 15.55 -3.20
N SER A 21 9.62 16.03 -2.38
CA SER A 21 9.86 17.07 -1.37
C SER A 21 10.15 16.49 0.02
N PHE A 22 9.45 15.45 0.43
CA PHE A 22 9.54 14.86 1.79
C PHE A 22 10.35 13.56 1.86
N GLY A 23 10.71 12.99 0.71
CA GLY A 23 11.32 11.67 0.61
C GLY A 23 10.29 10.54 0.69
N ARG A 24 10.72 9.34 0.29
CA ARG A 24 9.91 8.12 0.15
C ARG A 24 9.43 7.55 1.49
N MET A 25 10.34 7.47 2.46
CA MET A 25 10.10 6.75 3.72
C MET A 25 8.92 7.32 4.56
N PRO A 26 8.78 8.66 4.75
CA PRO A 26 7.65 9.21 5.49
C PRO A 26 6.30 8.98 4.80
N VAL A 27 6.27 9.05 3.46
CA VAL A 27 5.04 8.87 2.68
C VAL A 27 4.60 7.41 2.70
N PHE A 28 5.53 6.46 2.64
CA PHE A 28 5.25 5.03 2.79
C PHE A 28 4.67 4.70 4.18
N ILE A 29 5.23 5.29 5.24
CA ILE A 29 4.71 5.13 6.62
C ILE A 29 3.32 5.74 6.74
N LEU A 30 3.06 6.88 6.10
CA LEU A 30 1.73 7.50 6.09
C LEU A 30 0.68 6.55 5.49
N GLY A 31 0.98 5.92 4.35
CA GLY A 31 0.11 4.92 3.74
C GLY A 31 -0.19 3.74 4.68
N ALA A 32 0.83 3.25 5.40
CA ALA A 32 0.68 2.19 6.40
C ALA A 32 -0.24 2.59 7.55
N VAL A 33 -0.05 3.81 8.08
CA VAL A 33 -0.85 4.33 9.19
C VAL A 33 -2.31 4.54 8.78
N ILE A 34 -2.56 5.06 7.57
CA ILE A 34 -3.93 5.24 7.05
C ILE A 34 -4.63 3.88 6.94
N ASN A 35 -3.99 2.88 6.30
CA ASN A 35 -4.58 1.54 6.19
C ASN A 35 -4.79 0.90 7.56
N LEU A 36 -3.84 1.02 8.49
CA LEU A 36 -3.99 0.50 9.84
C LEU A 36 -5.19 1.14 10.56
N ALA A 37 -5.34 2.46 10.47
CA ALA A 37 -6.46 3.18 11.07
C ALA A 37 -7.80 2.74 10.47
N VAL A 38 -7.87 2.55 9.14
CA VAL A 38 -9.09 2.06 8.48
C VAL A 38 -9.40 0.63 8.92
N ILE A 39 -8.42 -0.28 8.97
CA ILE A 39 -8.61 -1.66 9.43
C ILE A 39 -9.11 -1.71 10.87
N ILE A 40 -8.50 -0.93 11.77
CA ILE A 40 -8.93 -0.84 13.18
C ILE A 40 -10.37 -0.31 13.25
N THR A 41 -10.70 0.70 12.46
CA THR A 41 -12.07 1.22 12.41
C THR A 41 -13.06 0.16 11.93
N MET A 42 -12.71 -0.62 10.90
CA MET A 42 -13.54 -1.73 10.41
C MET A 42 -13.70 -2.87 11.42
N PHE A 43 -12.76 -3.07 12.34
CA PHE A 43 -12.89 -4.05 13.43
C PHE A 43 -13.83 -3.56 14.55
N LEU A 44 -13.79 -2.27 14.87
CA LEU A 44 -14.51 -1.72 16.02
C LEU A 44 -15.92 -1.26 15.66
N TRP A 45 -16.16 -0.89 14.40
CA TRP A 45 -17.42 -0.31 13.96
C TRP A 45 -18.33 -1.35 13.31
N LEU A 46 -19.54 -1.49 13.85
CA LEU A 46 -20.59 -2.33 13.27
C LEU A 46 -21.42 -1.49 12.30
N PRO A 47 -21.56 -1.89 11.02
CA PRO A 47 -22.27 -1.07 10.04
C PRO A 47 -23.75 -0.92 10.40
N SER A 48 -24.17 0.33 10.53
CA SER A 48 -25.57 0.72 10.72
C SER A 48 -26.07 1.51 9.51
N SER A 49 -27.36 1.36 9.16
CA SER A 49 -27.95 1.99 7.98
C SER A 49 -27.97 3.53 8.06
N ASP A 50 -27.96 4.10 9.27
CA ASP A 50 -28.00 5.55 9.50
C ASP A 50 -26.63 6.22 9.32
N GLU A 51 -25.54 5.44 9.27
CA GLU A 51 -24.16 5.94 9.24
C GLU A 51 -23.43 5.62 7.92
N MET A 52 -24.15 5.60 6.78
CA MET A 52 -23.55 5.34 5.46
C MET A 52 -22.38 6.28 5.10
N TRP A 53 -22.34 7.49 5.64
CA TRP A 53 -21.26 8.44 5.40
C TRP A 53 -19.89 7.92 5.89
N ILE A 54 -19.86 7.12 6.95
CA ILE A 54 -18.63 6.50 7.48
C ILE A 54 -18.04 5.54 6.45
N LEU A 55 -18.89 4.76 5.77
CA LEU A 55 -18.44 3.85 4.72
C LEU A 55 -17.81 4.59 3.54
N TYR A 56 -18.37 5.73 3.13
CA TYR A 56 -17.77 6.55 2.08
C TYR A 56 -16.44 7.17 2.51
N PHE A 57 -16.35 7.60 3.77
CA PHE A 57 -15.11 8.13 4.32
C PHE A 57 -14.00 7.08 4.40
N LEU A 58 -14.31 5.87 4.89
CA LEU A 58 -13.36 4.75 4.90
C LEU A 58 -12.95 4.34 3.48
N ALA A 59 -13.89 4.34 2.52
CA ALA A 59 -13.57 4.07 1.12
C ALA A 59 -12.65 5.15 0.51
N ALA A 60 -12.84 6.42 0.86
CA ALA A 60 -11.95 7.50 0.41
C ALA A 60 -10.54 7.33 1.00
N LEU A 61 -10.43 7.04 2.30
CA LEU A 61 -9.15 6.80 2.96
C LEU A 61 -8.41 5.58 2.39
N TRP A 62 -9.15 4.50 2.09
CA TRP A 62 -8.57 3.33 1.42
C TRP A 62 -8.01 3.69 0.05
N GLY A 63 -8.74 4.50 -0.72
CA GLY A 63 -8.29 4.97 -2.04
C GLY A 63 -7.04 5.83 -1.96
N ILE A 64 -6.98 6.72 -0.96
CA ILE A 64 -5.77 7.54 -0.71
C ILE A 64 -4.58 6.65 -0.40
N ALA A 65 -4.75 5.63 0.45
CA ALA A 65 -3.68 4.71 0.79
C ALA A 65 -3.23 3.90 -0.45
N ASP A 66 -4.16 3.38 -1.25
CA ASP A 66 -3.87 2.65 -2.49
C ASP A 66 -3.02 3.46 -3.46
N GLY A 67 -3.40 4.71 -3.72
CA GLY A 67 -2.64 5.59 -4.59
C GLY A 67 -1.24 5.90 -4.05
N ILE A 68 -1.07 6.01 -2.73
CA ILE A 68 0.26 6.11 -2.11
C ILE A 68 1.09 4.86 -2.42
N TRP A 69 0.55 3.67 -2.15
CA TRP A 69 1.27 2.41 -2.39
C TRP A 69 1.66 2.25 -3.85
N GLN A 70 0.73 2.51 -4.77
CA GLN A 70 0.97 2.32 -6.19
C GLN A 70 2.02 3.32 -6.70
N CYS A 71 1.99 4.59 -6.29
CA CYS A 71 3.04 5.54 -6.69
C CYS A 71 4.40 5.18 -6.10
N GLU A 72 4.46 4.85 -4.81
CA GLU A 72 5.72 4.62 -4.11
C GLU A 72 6.39 3.31 -4.49
N ILE A 73 5.65 2.21 -4.61
CA ILE A 73 6.22 0.91 -4.96
C ILE A 73 6.79 0.96 -6.39
N ASN A 74 6.07 1.57 -7.33
CA ASN A 74 6.57 1.72 -8.70
C ASN A 74 7.84 2.61 -8.73
N ALA A 75 7.87 3.72 -7.97
CA ALA A 75 9.07 4.54 -7.86
C ALA A 75 10.24 3.79 -7.21
N PHE A 76 9.97 2.98 -6.19
CA PHE A 76 10.97 2.21 -5.47
C PHE A 76 11.67 1.17 -6.37
N TYR A 77 10.89 0.41 -7.14
CA TYR A 77 11.43 -0.59 -8.07
C TYR A 77 12.30 0.04 -9.17
N GLY A 78 11.95 1.24 -9.65
CA GLY A 78 12.77 1.99 -10.61
C GLY A 78 14.13 2.41 -10.06
N ILE A 79 14.20 2.76 -8.77
CA ILE A 79 15.47 3.16 -8.13
C ILE A 79 16.35 1.93 -7.80
N LEU A 80 15.73 0.83 -7.38
CA LEU A 80 16.47 -0.35 -6.92
C LEU A 80 17.14 -1.12 -8.09
N PHE A 81 16.55 -1.10 -9.28
CA PHE A 81 17.00 -1.90 -10.43
C PHE A 81 17.17 -1.08 -11.73
N PRO A 82 18.02 -0.04 -11.76
CA PRO A 82 18.13 0.88 -12.91
C PRO A 82 18.60 0.22 -14.21
N ASN A 83 19.30 -0.92 -14.13
CA ASN A 83 19.82 -1.63 -15.31
C ASN A 83 18.94 -2.82 -15.75
N ASN A 84 17.94 -3.20 -14.94
CA ASN A 84 17.10 -4.38 -15.17
C ASN A 84 15.62 -4.08 -14.85
N GLU A 85 15.16 -2.89 -15.25
CA GLU A 85 13.82 -2.39 -14.92
C GLU A 85 12.72 -3.31 -15.46
N GLU A 86 12.81 -3.74 -16.73
CA GLU A 86 11.79 -4.58 -17.38
C GLU A 86 11.53 -5.89 -16.62
N ALA A 87 12.60 -6.58 -16.20
CA ALA A 87 12.48 -7.82 -15.43
C ALA A 87 11.90 -7.57 -14.02
N ALA A 88 12.32 -6.47 -13.37
CA ALA A 88 11.86 -6.12 -12.03
C ALA A 88 10.37 -5.75 -12.02
N PHE A 89 9.93 -4.90 -12.96
CA PHE A 89 8.54 -4.49 -13.11
C PHE A 89 7.65 -5.65 -13.56
N SER A 90 8.14 -6.53 -14.44
CA SER A 90 7.39 -7.73 -14.85
C SER A 90 7.13 -8.65 -13.66
N ASN A 91 8.15 -8.88 -12.82
CA ASN A 91 8.00 -9.70 -11.62
C ASN A 91 7.09 -9.02 -10.59
N TYR A 92 7.19 -7.71 -10.41
CA TYR A 92 6.27 -6.94 -9.55
C TYR A 92 4.80 -7.14 -9.96
N ARG A 93 4.47 -6.91 -11.24
CA ARG A 93 3.09 -7.06 -11.75
C ARG A 93 2.59 -8.50 -11.68
N LEU A 94 3.48 -9.49 -11.81
CA LEU A 94 3.14 -10.89 -11.61
C LEU A 94 2.70 -11.15 -10.16
N TRP A 95 3.46 -10.67 -9.16
CA TRP A 95 3.12 -10.83 -7.75
C TRP A 95 1.85 -10.08 -7.36
N GLU A 96 1.66 -8.86 -7.87
CA GLU A 96 0.43 -8.09 -7.67
C GLU A 96 -0.79 -8.84 -8.23
N SER A 97 -0.69 -9.36 -9.46
CA SER A 97 -1.77 -10.14 -10.08
C SER A 97 -2.09 -11.42 -9.30
N LEU A 98 -1.07 -12.12 -8.81
CA LEU A 98 -1.23 -13.29 -7.95
C LEU A 98 -1.97 -12.93 -6.65
N GLY A 99 -1.66 -11.76 -6.05
CA GLY A 99 -2.39 -11.21 -4.91
C GLY A 99 -3.88 -11.02 -5.21
N PHE A 100 -4.23 -10.42 -6.36
CA PHE A 100 -5.62 -10.25 -6.78
C PHE A 100 -6.35 -11.60 -6.96
N VAL A 101 -5.70 -12.60 -7.56
CA VAL A 101 -6.27 -13.94 -7.72
C VAL A 101 -6.56 -14.58 -6.36
N ILE A 102 -5.60 -14.53 -5.43
CA ILE A 102 -5.77 -15.06 -4.07
C ILE A 102 -6.93 -14.35 -3.36
N ALA A 103 -6.99 -13.02 -3.42
CA ALA A 103 -8.06 -12.24 -2.80
C ALA A 103 -9.44 -12.58 -3.39
N TYR A 104 -9.52 -12.72 -4.72
CA TYR A 104 -10.76 -13.06 -5.42
C TYR A 104 -11.27 -14.44 -4.99
N VAL A 105 -10.41 -15.47 -4.99
CA VAL A 105 -10.79 -16.81 -4.55
C VAL A 105 -11.28 -16.78 -3.11
N ASN A 106 -10.58 -16.10 -2.21
CA ASN A 106 -10.94 -16.01 -0.79
C ASN A 106 -12.18 -15.15 -0.49
N THR A 107 -12.80 -14.51 -1.49
CA THR A 107 -13.94 -13.60 -1.26
C THR A 107 -15.16 -14.31 -0.68
N ASN A 108 -15.46 -15.54 -1.11
CA ASN A 108 -16.65 -16.27 -0.64
C ASN A 108 -16.37 -17.30 0.45
N PHE A 109 -15.10 -17.64 0.71
CA PHE A 109 -14.73 -18.69 1.67
C PHE A 109 -14.37 -18.15 3.06
N LEU A 110 -13.86 -16.92 3.16
CA LEU A 110 -13.41 -16.34 4.43
C LEU A 110 -14.43 -15.34 5.00
N CYS A 111 -14.65 -15.42 6.32
CA CYS A 111 -15.36 -14.40 7.09
C CYS A 111 -14.60 -13.06 7.04
N ILE A 112 -15.33 -11.96 7.27
CA ILE A 112 -14.77 -10.60 7.21
C ILE A 112 -13.63 -10.43 8.22
N ASP A 113 -13.79 -10.93 9.44
CA ASP A 113 -12.75 -10.84 10.48
C ASP A 113 -11.44 -11.50 10.04
N ALA A 114 -11.53 -12.70 9.46
CA ALA A 114 -10.37 -13.43 8.95
C ALA A 114 -9.66 -12.66 7.82
N LYS A 115 -10.42 -11.99 6.94
CA LYS A 115 -9.86 -11.14 5.89
C LYS A 115 -9.12 -9.94 6.46
N LEU A 116 -9.66 -9.29 7.49
CA LEU A 116 -9.02 -8.15 8.14
C LEU A 116 -7.72 -8.56 8.85
N TYR A 117 -7.70 -9.70 9.56
CA TYR A 117 -6.47 -10.24 10.15
C TYR A 117 -5.40 -10.58 9.11
N LEU A 118 -5.81 -11.22 8.01
CA LEU A 118 -4.90 -11.55 6.91
C LEU A 118 -4.29 -10.29 6.29
N LEU A 119 -5.11 -9.26 6.06
CA LEU A 119 -4.65 -7.99 5.51
C LEU A 119 -3.67 -7.28 6.46
N LEU A 120 -3.96 -7.28 7.77
CA LEU A 120 -3.08 -6.72 8.79
C LEU A 120 -1.72 -7.43 8.79
N ALA A 121 -1.72 -8.76 8.74
CA ALA A 121 -0.49 -9.56 8.67
C ALA A 121 0.33 -9.24 7.41
N ILE A 122 -0.31 -9.10 6.25
CA ILE A 122 0.36 -8.76 4.99
C ILE A 122 0.98 -7.36 5.05
N ILE A 123 0.28 -6.36 5.59
CA ILE A 123 0.82 -5.00 5.73
C ILE A 123 2.04 -5.01 6.65
N ILE A 124 1.99 -5.70 7.79
CA ILE A 124 3.12 -5.80 8.71
C ILE A 124 4.31 -6.46 8.02
N LEU A 125 4.09 -7.59 7.34
CA LEU A 125 5.15 -8.30 6.61
C LEU A 125 5.76 -7.44 5.50
N GLY A 126 4.92 -6.74 4.74
CA GLY A 126 5.36 -5.82 3.67
C GLY A 126 6.21 -4.68 4.21
N MET A 127 5.79 -4.04 5.31
CA MET A 127 6.55 -2.98 5.97
C MET A 127 7.89 -3.48 6.51
N LEU A 128 7.93 -4.66 7.13
CA LEU A 128 9.19 -5.28 7.57
C LEU A 128 10.14 -5.52 6.39
N GLY A 129 9.62 -6.06 5.28
CA GLY A 129 10.39 -6.25 4.05
C GLY A 129 10.96 -4.94 3.52
N TYR A 130 10.15 -3.88 3.48
CA TYR A 130 10.58 -2.55 3.07
C TYR A 130 11.72 -2.01 3.96
N PHE A 131 11.58 -2.06 5.29
CA PHE A 131 12.63 -1.59 6.20
C PHE A 131 13.94 -2.38 6.05
N VAL A 132 13.85 -3.69 5.81
CA VAL A 132 15.04 -4.53 5.56
C VAL A 132 15.76 -4.08 4.28
N ILE A 133 15.03 -3.83 3.19
CA ILE A 133 15.65 -3.38 1.93
C ILE A 133 16.28 -1.99 2.10
N GLU A 134 15.58 -1.06 2.73
CA GLU A 134 16.11 0.30 2.98
C GLU A 134 17.38 0.27 3.85
N TYR A 135 17.44 -0.64 4.84
CA TYR A 135 18.64 -0.86 5.65
C TYR A 135 19.80 -1.44 4.83
N LEU A 136 19.52 -2.42 3.96
CA LEU A 136 20.52 -3.02 3.07
C LEU A 136 21.06 -2.00 2.06
N GLU A 137 20.19 -1.16 1.49
CA GLU A 137 20.55 -0.08 0.57
C GLU A 137 21.42 0.97 1.27
N SER A 138 21.04 1.40 2.48
CA SER A 138 21.83 2.31 3.31
C SER A 138 23.21 1.74 3.63
N LYS A 139 23.32 0.44 3.90
CA LYS A 139 24.60 -0.23 4.15
C LYS A 139 25.47 -0.28 2.89
N LYS A 140 24.91 -0.65 1.75
CA LYS A 140 25.62 -0.69 0.45
C LYS A 140 26.19 0.69 0.08
N ASN A 141 25.39 1.75 0.28
CA ASN A 141 25.81 3.12 0.00
C ASN A 141 26.92 3.62 0.93
N ARG A 142 27.04 3.08 2.15
CA ARG A 142 28.18 3.34 3.04
C ARG A 142 29.43 2.62 2.58
N THR A 143 29.34 1.32 2.27
CA THR A 143 30.50 0.52 1.83
C THR A 143 31.07 0.96 0.48
N SER A 144 30.28 1.56 -0.41
CA SER A 144 30.78 2.09 -1.69
C SER A 144 31.56 3.42 -1.56
N LYS A 145 31.54 4.07 -0.39
CA LYS A 145 32.26 5.33 -0.15
C LYS A 145 33.63 5.12 0.53
N ASP A 146 33.90 3.92 1.02
CA ASP A 146 35.20 3.48 1.56
C ASP A 146 36.02 2.79 0.45
#